data_AF-A0A1I2ZKR7-F1
#
_entry.id   AF-A0A1I2ZKR7-F1
#
_cell.length_a   1.000
_cell.length_b   1.000
_cell.length_c   1.000
_cell.angle_alpha   90.00
_cell.angle_beta   90.00
_cell.angle_gamma   90.00
#
_symmetry.space_group_name_H-M   'P 1'
#
loop_
_entity.id
_entity.type
_entity.pdbx_description
1 polymer ?
#
loop_
_entity_poly.entity_id
_entity_poly.type
_entity_poly.pdbx_seq_one_letter_code
_entity_poly.pdbx_strand_id
1 'polypeptide(L)'
;MALAPLLCAGLIGWRALTMAGQGRRLGLYGFGAAAHIVAQVAAWQGRSVHVFTRPGDRMSQDFARSLGADWAGGSDQPPPEPLDAAIIFAPLGELVPVALRAVRKGGRVVCAGIHMGRDANLPHSNRARIKGQVAPMS
;
A
#
# COMPACT_ATOMS: atom_id res chain seq x y z
N MET A 1 -13.75 24.38 5.81
CA MET A 1 -12.41 24.30 6.42
C MET A 1 -11.91 22.85 6.50
N ALA A 2 -12.01 22.04 5.44
CA ALA A 2 -11.71 20.59 5.50
C ALA A 2 -10.80 20.07 4.38
N LEU A 3 -9.97 20.94 3.77
CA LEU A 3 -8.91 20.48 2.86
C LEU A 3 -7.68 19.95 3.62
N ALA A 4 -7.48 20.34 4.88
CA ALA A 4 -6.29 19.95 5.63
C ALA A 4 -6.09 18.42 5.74
N PRO A 5 -7.12 17.59 6.04
CA PRO A 5 -6.96 16.13 6.05
C PRO A 5 -6.63 15.54 4.68
N LEU A 6 -7.19 16.11 3.60
CA LEU A 6 -6.91 15.68 2.23
C LEU A 6 -5.47 16.01 1.81
N LEU A 7 -4.96 17.17 2.23
CA LEU A 7 -3.58 17.57 1.98
C LEU A 7 -2.59 16.66 2.74
N CYS A 8 -2.87 16.32 4.00
CA CYS A 8 -2.04 15.39 4.77
C CYS A 8 -2.06 13.97 4.18
N ALA A 9 -3.25 13.42 3.91
CA ALA A 9 -3.40 12.09 3.32
C ALA A 9 -2.80 12.02 1.92
N GLY A 10 -2.98 13.08 1.11
CA GLY A 10 -2.40 13.22 -0.21
C GLY A 10 -0.88 13.27 -0.17
N LEU A 11 -0.28 14.05 0.73
CA LEU A 11 1.19 14.14 0.85
C LEU A 11 1.81 12.81 1.30
N ILE A 12 1.24 12.14 2.29
CA ILE A 12 1.70 10.82 2.75
C ILE A 12 1.58 9.80 1.61
N GLY A 13 0.43 9.77 0.93
CA GLY A 13 0.18 8.92 -0.22
C GLY A 13 1.18 9.16 -1.35
N TRP A 14 1.42 10.42 -1.72
CA TRP A 14 2.36 10.81 -2.77
C TRP A 14 3.80 10.41 -2.46
N ARG A 15 4.26 10.64 -1.22
CA ARG A 15 5.60 10.21 -0.78
C ARG A 15 5.74 8.70 -0.85
N ALA A 16 4.74 7.97 -0.36
CA ALA A 16 4.73 6.51 -0.40
C ALA A 16 4.75 5.98 -1.85
N LEU A 17 3.95 6.57 -2.74
CA LEU A 17 3.91 6.24 -4.17
C LEU A 17 5.26 6.49 -4.86
N THR A 18 5.89 7.62 -4.55
CA THR A 18 7.23 7.97 -5.07
C THR A 18 8.28 6.95 -4.61
N MET A 19 8.25 6.53 -3.34
CA MET A 19 9.16 5.51 -2.80
C MET A 19 8.91 4.13 -3.42
N ALA A 20 7.64 3.80 -3.70
CA ALA A 20 7.27 2.57 -4.40
C ALA A 20 7.82 2.53 -5.84
N GLY A 21 8.09 3.70 -6.44
CA GLY A 21 8.70 3.83 -7.76
C GLY A 21 7.74 3.55 -8.90
N GLN A 22 8.29 3.32 -10.10
CA GLN A 22 7.56 3.28 -11.36
C GLN A 22 7.05 1.87 -11.75
N GLY A 23 7.03 0.91 -10.83
CA GLY A 23 6.58 -0.47 -11.13
C GLY A 23 5.14 -0.52 -11.66
N ARG A 24 4.84 -1.36 -12.64
CA ARG A 24 3.52 -1.36 -13.29
C ARG A 24 2.41 -1.89 -12.39
N ARG A 25 2.65 -2.95 -11.63
CA ARG A 25 1.70 -3.56 -10.68
C ARG A 25 1.95 -3.07 -9.26
N LEU A 26 1.00 -2.31 -8.71
CA LEU A 26 1.10 -1.68 -7.39
C LEU A 26 0.08 -2.28 -6.42
N GLY A 27 0.56 -2.82 -5.30
CA GLY A 27 -0.29 -3.26 -4.19
C GLY A 27 -0.52 -2.15 -3.16
N LEU A 28 -1.75 -2.00 -2.68
CA LEU A 28 -2.14 -1.10 -1.60
C LEU A 28 -2.76 -1.90 -0.46
N TYR A 29 -2.07 -2.01 0.67
CA TYR A 29 -2.54 -2.72 1.86
C TYR A 29 -3.13 -1.72 2.87
N GLY A 30 -4.43 -1.84 3.13
CA GLY A 30 -5.21 -0.87 3.90
C GLY A 30 -5.81 0.22 3.01
N PHE A 31 -7.13 0.23 2.90
CA PHE A 31 -7.88 1.07 1.96
C PHE A 31 -8.58 2.22 2.70
N GLY A 32 -7.79 3.24 3.09
CA GLY A 32 -8.27 4.49 3.68
C GLY A 32 -7.95 5.71 2.82
N ALA A 33 -8.18 6.93 3.32
CA ALA A 33 -8.10 8.17 2.53
C ALA A 33 -6.81 8.33 1.68
N ALA A 34 -5.64 8.05 2.24
CA ALA A 34 -4.38 8.12 1.48
C ALA A 34 -4.32 7.06 0.37
N ALA A 35 -4.79 5.84 0.64
CA ALA A 35 -4.85 4.76 -0.35
C ALA A 35 -5.86 5.06 -1.46
N HIS A 36 -6.97 5.75 -1.17
CA HIS A 36 -7.95 6.17 -2.18
C HIS A 36 -7.30 7.12 -3.19
N ILE A 37 -6.58 8.14 -2.70
CA ILE A 37 -5.86 9.11 -3.55
C ILE A 37 -4.79 8.39 -4.36
N VAL A 38 -4.01 7.51 -3.74
CA VAL A 38 -2.95 6.75 -4.44
C VAL A 38 -3.53 5.81 -5.51
N ALA A 39 -4.66 5.15 -5.24
CA ALA A 39 -5.31 4.28 -6.22
C ALA A 39 -5.70 5.07 -7.47
N GLN A 40 -6.36 6.21 -7.30
CA GLN A 40 -6.76 7.08 -8.42
C GLN A 40 -5.54 7.60 -9.20
N VAL A 41 -4.50 8.08 -8.51
CA VAL A 41 -3.29 8.60 -9.15
C VAL A 41 -2.54 7.49 -9.89
N ALA A 42 -2.41 6.30 -9.30
CA ALA A 42 -1.71 5.17 -9.91
C ALA A 42 -2.48 4.63 -11.13
N ALA A 43 -3.81 4.53 -11.04
CA ALA A 43 -4.66 4.16 -12.17
C ALA A 43 -4.54 5.20 -13.30
N TRP A 44 -4.57 6.49 -12.98
CA TRP A 44 -4.34 7.57 -13.96
C TRP A 44 -2.95 7.50 -14.61
N GLN A 45 -1.92 7.04 -13.88
CA GLN A 45 -0.58 6.76 -14.41
C GLN A 45 -0.51 5.49 -15.28
N GLY A 46 -1.63 4.79 -15.51
CA GLY A 46 -1.68 3.53 -16.28
C GLY A 46 -1.07 2.33 -15.54
N ARG A 47 -0.95 2.41 -14.21
CA ARG A 47 -0.49 1.30 -13.37
C ARG A 47 -1.66 0.38 -13.06
N SER A 48 -1.38 -0.91 -12.95
CA SER A 48 -2.36 -1.90 -12.50
C SER A 48 -2.39 -1.90 -10.97
N VAL A 49 -3.53 -1.54 -10.39
CA VAL A 49 -3.70 -1.31 -8.95
C VAL A 49 -4.40 -2.50 -8.30
N HIS A 50 -3.74 -3.08 -7.30
CA HIS A 50 -4.25 -4.20 -6.52
C HIS A 50 -4.49 -3.73 -5.08
N VAL A 51 -5.73 -3.76 -4.63
CA VAL A 51 -6.10 -3.31 -3.27
C VAL A 51 -6.36 -4.50 -2.36
N PHE A 52 -5.68 -4.49 -1.21
CA PHE A 52 -5.83 -5.49 -0.15
C PHE A 52 -6.57 -4.85 1.03
N THR A 53 -7.81 -5.30 1.25
CA THR A 53 -8.67 -4.87 2.35
C THR A 53 -8.59 -5.87 3.51
N ARG A 54 -9.34 -5.60 4.59
CA ARG A 54 -9.61 -6.64 5.59
C ARG A 54 -10.30 -7.84 4.93
N PRO A 55 -10.02 -9.09 5.36
CA PRO A 55 -10.72 -10.27 4.87
C PRO A 55 -12.24 -10.10 5.00
N GLY A 56 -12.99 -10.39 3.94
CA GLY A 56 -14.45 -10.27 3.92
C GLY A 56 -15.02 -8.84 3.76
N ASP A 57 -14.19 -7.79 3.73
CA ASP A 57 -14.62 -6.39 3.59
C ASP A 57 -15.03 -6.07 2.12
N ARG A 58 -16.16 -6.64 1.69
CA ARG A 58 -16.67 -6.53 0.32
C ARG A 58 -16.95 -5.08 -0.09
N MET A 59 -17.49 -4.28 0.83
CA MET A 59 -17.78 -2.87 0.58
C MET A 59 -16.53 -2.08 0.21
N SER A 60 -15.43 -2.27 0.94
CA SER A 60 -14.16 -1.62 0.61
C SER A 60 -13.57 -2.15 -0.70
N GLN A 61 -13.75 -3.43 -1.02
CA GLN A 61 -13.29 -4.02 -2.28
C GLN A 61 -14.05 -3.48 -3.49
N ASP A 62 -15.38 -3.35 -3.37
CA ASP A 62 -16.21 -2.77 -4.42
C ASP A 62 -15.88 -1.29 -4.62
N PHE A 63 -15.67 -0.56 -3.52
CA PHE A 63 -15.23 0.83 -3.60
C PHE A 63 -13.85 0.94 -4.26
N ALA A 64 -12.90 0.06 -3.95
CA ALA A 64 -11.59 0.02 -4.61
C ALA A 64 -11.69 -0.16 -6.13
N ARG A 65 -12.52 -1.10 -6.58
CA ARG A 65 -12.78 -1.31 -8.02
C ARG A 65 -13.39 -0.06 -8.66
N SER A 66 -14.32 0.60 -7.97
CA SER A 66 -14.92 1.85 -8.45
C SER A 66 -13.92 3.01 -8.60
N LEU A 67 -12.80 2.97 -7.84
CA LEU A 67 -11.72 3.96 -7.92
C LEU A 67 -10.65 3.61 -8.96
N GLY A 68 -10.83 2.51 -9.72
CA GLY A 68 -9.91 2.08 -10.78
C GLY A 68 -8.94 0.98 -10.37
N ALA A 69 -9.20 0.24 -9.29
CA ALA A 69 -8.43 -0.96 -8.98
C ALA A 69 -8.77 -2.11 -9.96
N ASP A 70 -7.74 -2.65 -10.63
CA ASP A 70 -7.83 -3.84 -11.48
C ASP A 70 -8.22 -5.08 -10.68
N TRP A 71 -7.82 -5.11 -9.40
CA TRP A 71 -8.13 -6.19 -8.49
C TRP A 71 -8.30 -5.68 -7.06
N ALA A 72 -9.26 -6.26 -6.34
CA ALA A 72 -9.43 -6.01 -4.92
C ALA A 72 -9.80 -7.32 -4.19
N GLY A 73 -9.19 -7.57 -3.05
CA GLY A 73 -9.41 -8.77 -2.26
C GLY A 73 -8.96 -8.61 -0.81
N GLY A 74 -9.14 -9.66 0.00
CA GLY A 74 -8.66 -9.69 1.38
C GLY A 74 -7.13 -9.74 1.43
N SER A 75 -6.53 -9.21 2.50
CA SER A 75 -5.08 -9.27 2.73
C SER A 75 -4.54 -10.69 2.91
N ASP A 76 -5.42 -11.66 3.14
CA ASP A 76 -5.16 -13.09 3.21
C ASP A 76 -5.14 -13.78 1.83
N GLN A 77 -5.55 -13.08 0.77
CA GLN A 77 -5.59 -13.61 -0.59
C GLN A 77 -4.37 -13.15 -1.40
N PRO A 78 -3.80 -14.04 -2.25
CA PRO A 78 -2.74 -13.64 -3.15
C PRO A 78 -3.29 -12.76 -4.30
N PRO A 79 -2.51 -11.79 -4.80
CA PRO A 79 -2.84 -11.14 -6.07
C PRO A 79 -2.75 -12.16 -7.22
N PRO A 80 -3.47 -11.92 -8.33
CA PRO A 80 -3.42 -12.80 -9.50
C PRO A 80 -2.03 -12.88 -10.16
N GLU A 81 -1.23 -11.82 -10.00
CA GLU A 81 0.14 -11.75 -10.49
C GLU A 81 1.09 -11.13 -9.45
N PRO A 82 2.39 -11.49 -9.46
CA PRO A 82 3.37 -10.86 -8.58
C PRO A 82 3.48 -9.34 -8.78
N LEU A 83 3.45 -8.60 -7.68
CA LEU A 83 3.49 -7.14 -7.68
C LEU A 83 4.90 -6.60 -7.92
N ASP A 84 5.02 -5.43 -8.55
CA ASP A 84 6.30 -4.73 -8.68
C ASP A 84 6.64 -3.96 -7.40
N ALA A 85 5.62 -3.40 -6.74
CA ALA A 85 5.75 -2.71 -5.47
C ALA A 85 4.47 -2.86 -4.63
N ALA A 86 4.60 -2.71 -3.32
CA ALA A 86 3.48 -2.66 -2.38
C ALA A 86 3.65 -1.50 -1.39
N ILE A 87 2.55 -0.85 -1.03
CA ILE A 87 2.47 0.19 0.00
C ILE A 87 1.54 -0.29 1.10
N ILE A 88 1.99 -0.22 2.35
CA ILE A 88 1.22 -0.61 3.53
C ILE A 88 0.81 0.66 4.29
N PHE A 89 -0.47 0.98 4.23
CA PHE A 89 -1.09 2.07 4.98
C PHE A 89 -1.68 1.61 6.32
N ALA A 90 -2.06 0.32 6.42
CA ALA A 90 -2.57 -0.25 7.67
C ALA A 90 -1.46 -0.32 8.74
N PRO A 91 -1.76 0.02 10.01
CA PRO A 91 -0.81 -0.04 11.12
C PRO A 91 -0.64 -1.48 11.66
N LEU A 92 -0.47 -2.46 10.77
CA LEU A 92 -0.38 -3.88 11.10
C LEU A 92 0.96 -4.44 10.63
N GLY A 93 1.85 -4.73 11.58
CA GLY A 93 3.19 -5.23 11.31
C GLY A 93 3.19 -6.58 10.58
N GLU A 94 2.18 -7.43 10.82
CA GLU A 94 2.05 -8.72 10.14
C GLU A 94 1.80 -8.61 8.63
N LEU A 95 1.40 -7.43 8.13
CA LEU A 95 1.22 -7.22 6.69
C LEU A 95 2.55 -7.09 5.94
N VAL A 96 3.65 -6.75 6.63
CA VAL A 96 4.97 -6.64 5.99
C VAL A 96 5.41 -7.98 5.36
N PRO A 97 5.43 -9.11 6.08
CA PRO A 97 5.78 -10.40 5.47
C PRO A 97 4.76 -10.85 4.41
N VAL A 98 3.48 -10.50 4.55
CA VAL A 98 2.46 -10.78 3.52
C VAL A 98 2.77 -10.03 2.22
N ALA A 99 3.00 -8.72 2.30
CA ALA A 99 3.34 -7.89 1.15
C ALA A 99 4.68 -8.31 0.51
N LEU A 100 5.67 -8.71 1.31
CA LEU A 100 6.95 -9.21 0.81
C LEU A 100 6.81 -10.51 0.00
N ARG A 101 5.85 -11.37 0.33
CA ARG A 101 5.55 -12.58 -0.46
C ARG A 101 4.80 -12.26 -1.76
N ALA A 102 3.99 -11.21 -1.76
CA ALA A 102 3.21 -10.79 -2.92
C ALA A 102 4.05 -10.05 -3.98
N VAL A 103 5.17 -9.44 -3.59
CA VAL A 103 6.07 -8.73 -4.53
C VAL A 103 7.07 -9.67 -5.19
N ARG A 104 7.34 -9.45 -6.48
CA ARG A 104 8.31 -10.23 -7.25
C ARG A 104 9.75 -10.09 -6.75
N LYS A 105 10.67 -10.86 -7.32
CA LYS A 105 12.11 -10.67 -7.08
C LYS A 105 12.56 -9.25 -7.46
N GLY A 106 13.22 -8.55 -6.54
CA GLY A 106 13.61 -7.13 -6.70
C GLY A 106 12.50 -6.10 -6.50
N GLY A 107 11.27 -6.52 -6.20
CA GLY A 107 10.16 -5.63 -5.87
C GLY A 107 10.31 -4.94 -4.50
N ARG A 108 9.55 -3.85 -4.30
CA ARG A 108 9.67 -2.94 -3.15
C ARG A 108 8.46 -3.03 -2.22
N VAL A 109 8.69 -2.90 -0.92
CA VAL A 109 7.61 -2.70 0.08
C VAL A 109 7.86 -1.38 0.80
N VAL A 110 6.83 -0.53 0.88
CA VAL A 110 6.86 0.78 1.54
C VAL A 110 5.86 0.77 2.69
N CYS A 111 6.31 1.12 3.90
CA CYS A 111 5.44 1.22 5.06
C CYS A 111 5.06 2.69 5.30
N ALA A 112 3.82 3.04 4.97
CA ALA A 112 3.29 4.39 5.05
C ALA A 112 2.44 4.64 6.32
N GLY A 113 2.22 3.61 7.15
CA GLY A 113 1.51 3.73 8.43
C GLY A 113 2.27 4.58 9.46
N ILE A 114 1.59 5.58 10.01
CA ILE A 114 2.10 6.54 11.00
C ILE A 114 2.20 5.99 12.44
N HIS A 115 1.61 4.83 12.73
CA HIS A 115 1.76 4.10 14.01
C HIS A 115 2.11 2.65 13.71
N MET A 116 3.34 2.39 13.26
CA MET A 116 3.92 1.06 13.41
C MET A 116 4.50 0.98 14.82
N GLY A 117 3.88 0.18 15.69
CA GLY A 117 4.46 -0.16 16.98
C GLY A 117 5.88 -0.69 16.80
N ARG A 118 6.75 -0.44 17.79
CA ARG A 118 8.20 -0.65 17.76
C ARG A 118 8.63 -2.11 17.53
N ASP A 119 7.68 -3.03 17.46
CA ASP A 119 7.87 -4.48 17.45
C ASP A 119 7.52 -5.11 16.10
N ALA A 120 8.05 -4.58 15.00
CA ALA A 120 8.13 -5.34 13.76
C ALA A 120 9.32 -6.32 13.87
N ASN A 121 9.12 -7.46 14.53
CA ASN A 121 10.13 -8.51 14.64
C ASN A 121 10.37 -9.13 13.24
N LEU A 122 11.27 -8.52 12.48
CA LEU A 122 11.56 -8.89 11.10
C LEU A 122 12.91 -9.63 11.00
N PRO A 123 12.98 -10.79 10.31
CA PRO A 123 14.25 -11.46 10.05
C PRO A 123 15.16 -10.64 9.13
N HIS A 124 16.47 -10.64 9.43
CA HIS A 124 17.50 -9.78 8.83
C HIS A 124 17.63 -9.87 7.29
N SER A 125 17.17 -10.96 6.68
CA SER A 125 17.30 -11.21 5.22
C SER A 125 16.40 -10.35 4.33
N ASN A 126 15.40 -9.65 4.88
CA ASN A 126 14.42 -8.87 4.10
C ASN A 126 14.63 -7.34 4.13
N ARG A 127 15.63 -6.83 4.86
CA ARG A 127 15.86 -5.38 5.02
C ARG A 127 16.12 -4.63 3.70
N ALA A 128 16.77 -5.25 2.71
CA ALA A 128 17.12 -4.59 1.45
C ALA A 128 15.90 -4.21 0.56
N ARG A 129 14.71 -4.77 0.84
CA ARG A 129 13.49 -4.56 0.04
C ARG A 129 12.52 -3.55 0.64
N ILE A 130 12.75 -3.15 1.89
CA ILE A 130 11.92 -2.20 2.61
C ILE A 130 12.58 -0.83 2.45
N LYS A 131 11.95 0.07 1.70
CA LYS A 131 12.55 1.40 1.41
C LYS A 131 12.26 2.47 2.48
N GLY A 132 11.97 2.07 3.71
CA GLY A 132 11.81 2.98 4.85
C GLY A 132 10.36 3.30 5.22
N GLN A 133 10.21 3.83 6.43
CA GLN A 133 8.95 4.30 7.00
C GLN A 133 8.74 5.76 6.58
N VAL A 134 7.52 6.12 6.18
CA VAL A 134 7.17 7.54 6.02
C VAL A 134 7.09 8.15 7.42
N ALA A 135 8.11 8.90 7.84
CA ALA A 135 8.12 9.54 9.14
C ALA A 135 6.98 10.59 9.24
N PRO A 136 6.28 10.69 10.38
CA PRO A 136 5.39 11.82 10.63
C PRO A 136 6.21 13.11 10.60
N MET A 137 5.68 14.18 10.01
CA MET A 137 6.31 15.50 10.14
C MET A 137 6.23 15.91 11.61
N SER A 138 7.39 16.06 12.25
CA SER A 138 7.56 16.74 13.54
C SER A 138 7.19 18.21 13.44
#